data_AF-A0A5C6ZU34-F1
#
_entry.id   AF-A0A5C6ZU34-F1
#
_cell.length_a   1.000
_cell.length_b   1.000
_cell.length_c   1.000
_cell.angle_alpha   90.00
_cell.angle_beta   90.00
_cell.angle_gamma   90.00
#
_symmetry.space_group_name_H-M   'P 1'
#
loop_
_entity.id
_entity.type
_entity.pdbx_description
1 polymer ?
#
loop_
_entity_poly.entity_id
_entity_poly.type
_entity_poly.pdbx_seq_one_letter_code
_entity_poly.pdbx_strand_id
1 'polypeptide(L)' 'MFGLFKKKSEKEKLQDQYEKLLKEAHNLSTTNRKMSDQKTFEADEVMKQLE' A
#
# COMPACT_ATOMS: atom_id res chain seq x y z
N MET A 1 -28.54 -2.95 13.77
CA MET A 1 -27.38 -3.86 13.78
C MET A 1 -26.15 -3.13 13.19
N PHE A 2 -25.81 -1.96 13.74
CA PHE A 2 -24.72 -1.11 13.26
C PHE A 2 -23.66 -1.08 14.37
N GLY A 3 -22.55 -1.78 14.18
CA GLY A 3 -21.59 -1.93 15.27
C GLY A 3 -20.24 -2.46 14.86
N LEU A 4 -19.63 -1.98 13.76
CA LEU A 4 -18.26 -2.35 13.41
C LEU A 4 -17.45 -1.23 12.73
N PHE A 5 -17.68 0.04 13.06
CA PHE A 5 -16.66 1.07 12.78
C PHE A 5 -15.53 0.97 13.81
N LYS A 6 -14.80 -0.16 13.81
CA LYS A 6 -13.48 -0.20 14.45
C LYS A 6 -12.61 0.77 13.67
N LYS A 7 -12.02 1.76 14.36
CA LYS A 7 -10.98 2.60 13.77
C LYS A 7 -9.90 1.64 13.26
N LYS A 8 -9.57 1.72 11.97
CA LYS A 8 -8.50 0.91 11.39
C LYS A 8 -7.27 1.06 12.28
N SER A 9 -6.78 -0.08 12.76
CA SER A 9 -5.54 -0.11 13.52
C SER A 9 -4.41 0.46 12.66
N GLU A 10 -3.36 0.95 13.30
CA GLU A 10 -2.20 1.50 12.59
C GLU A 10 -1.61 0.47 11.60
N LYS A 11 -1.62 -0.81 11.98
CA LYS A 11 -1.28 -1.95 11.11
C LYS A 11 -2.22 -2.10 9.90
N GLU A 12 -3.53 -2.02 10.09
CA GLU A 12 -4.48 -2.10 8.97
C GLU A 12 -4.31 -0.92 8.00
N LYS A 13 -4.01 0.29 8.49
CA LYS A 13 -3.74 1.45 7.63
C LYS A 13 -2.46 1.24 6.81
N LEU A 14 -1.40 0.73 7.42
CA LEU A 14 -0.15 0.42 6.73
C LEU A 14 -0.36 -0.70 5.69
N GLN A 15 -1.15 -1.74 6.02
CA GLN A 15 -1.51 -2.78 5.06
C GLN A 15 -2.34 -2.25 3.88
N ASP A 16 -3.36 -1.42 4.12
CA ASP A 16 -4.12 -0.77 3.05
C ASP A 16 -3.23 0.08 2.15
N GLN A 17 -2.27 0.78 2.75
CA GLN A 17 -1.34 1.65 2.05
C GLN A 17 -0.36 0.84 1.19
N TYR A 18 0.16 -0.27 1.72
CA TYR A 18 0.95 -1.25 0.98
C TYR A 18 0.20 -1.80 -0.24
N GLU A 19 -1.03 -2.28 -0.05
CA GLU A 19 -1.86 -2.79 -1.15
C GLU A 19 -2.12 -1.74 -2.22
N LYS A 20 -2.39 -0.49 -1.82
CA LYS A 20 -2.57 0.62 -2.75
C LYS A 20 -1.31 0.87 -3.58
N LEU A 21 -0.16 0.95 -2.93
CA LEU A 21 1.12 1.22 -3.59
C LEU A 21 1.49 0.11 -4.57
N LEU A 22 1.26 -1.16 -4.23
CA LEU A 22 1.44 -2.29 -5.15
C LEU A 22 0.51 -2.20 -6.36
N LYS A 23 -0.76 -1.86 -6.14
CA LYS A 23 -1.75 -1.75 -7.23
C LYS A 23 -1.40 -0.59 -8.17
N GLU A 24 -0.95 0.53 -7.61
CA GLU A 24 -0.43 1.66 -8.37
C GLU A 24 0.84 1.31 -9.14
N ALA A 25 1.79 0.62 -8.51
CA ALA A 25 3.00 0.13 -9.17
C ALA A 25 2.65 -0.78 -10.36
N HIS A 26 1.75 -1.74 -10.18
CA HIS A 26 1.31 -2.64 -11.24
C HIS A 26 0.67 -1.87 -12.41
N ASN A 27 -0.20 -0.89 -12.12
CA ASN A 27 -0.82 -0.05 -13.15
C ASN A 27 0.22 0.85 -13.87
N LEU A 28 1.23 1.31 -13.14
CA LEU A 28 2.32 2.11 -13.69
C LEU A 28 3.34 1.24 -14.44
N SER A 29 3.44 -0.05 -14.18
CA SER A 29 4.39 -0.94 -14.85
C SER A 29 4.19 -0.97 -16.37
N THR A 30 2.96 -0.79 -16.84
CA THR A 30 2.61 -0.75 -18.27
C THR A 30 2.81 0.61 -18.91
N THR A 31 2.90 1.68 -18.12
CA THR A 31 2.81 3.06 -18.60
C THR A 31 4.08 3.87 -18.31
N ASN A 32 4.66 3.68 -17.13
CA ASN A 32 5.85 4.37 -16.66
C ASN A 32 6.63 3.50 -15.66
N ARG A 33 7.63 2.78 -16.19
CA ARG A 33 8.47 1.86 -15.43
C ARG A 33 9.21 2.53 -14.26
N LYS A 34 9.71 3.75 -14.45
CA LYS A 34 10.42 4.48 -13.40
C LYS A 34 9.51 4.79 -12.20
N MET A 35 8.27 5.21 -12.48
CA MET A 35 7.27 5.46 -11.43
C MET A 35 6.79 4.17 -10.78
N SER A 36 6.68 3.07 -11.56
CA SER A 36 6.40 1.74 -11.04
C SER A 36 7.46 1.31 -10.02
N ASP A 37 8.74 1.39 -10.39
CA ASP A 37 9.85 0.98 -9.52
C ASP A 37 9.85 1.79 -8.21
N GLN A 38 9.55 3.09 -8.30
CA GLN A 38 9.44 3.96 -7.13
C GLN A 38 8.27 3.57 -6.22
N LYS A 39 7.11 3.21 -6.78
CA LYS A 39 5.95 2.76 -6.00
C LYS A 39 6.15 1.40 -5.36
N THR A 40 6.85 0.48 -6.03
CA THR A 40 7.27 -0.79 -5.45
C THR A 40 8.20 -0.57 -4.25
N PHE A 41 9.17 0.35 -4.38
CA PHE A 41 10.05 0.71 -3.26
C PHE A 41 9.29 1.33 -2.08
N GLU A 42 8.34 2.24 -2.35
CA GLU A 42 7.47 2.79 -1.30
C GLU A 42 6.66 1.69 -0.59
N ALA A 43 6.18 0.69 -1.33
CA ALA A 43 5.47 -0.45 -0.74
C ALA A 43 6.40 -1.27 0.17
N ASP A 44 7.62 -1.57 -0.26
CA ASP A 44 8.59 -2.32 0.55
C ASP A 44 8.97 -1.56 1.84
N GLU A 45 9.09 -0.23 1.79
CA GLU A 45 9.33 0.59 2.99
C GLU A 45 8.14 0.55 3.96
N VAL A 46 6.90 0.55 3.46
CA VAL A 46 5.70 0.38 4.29
C VAL A 46 5.66 -1.02 4.93
N MET A 47 6.10 -2.05 4.19
CA MET A 47 6.22 -3.41 4.73
C MET A 47 7.27 -3.48 5.85
N LYS A 48 8.40 -2.80 5.70
CA LYS A 48 9.43 -2.70 6.77
C LYS A 48 8.93 -1.95 8.01
N GLN A 49 7.98 -1.02 7.87
CA GLN A 49 7.36 -0.34 9.01
C GLN A 49 6.33 -1.22 9.74
N LEU A 50 5.86 -2.29 9.10
CA LEU A 50 4.96 -3.28 9.68
C LEU A 50 5.69 -4.40 10.45
N GLU A 51 6.97 -4.61 10.15
CA GLU A 51 7.89 -5.56 10.79
C GLU A 51 8.38 -5.04 12.16
#